data_AF-A0A9P4R0U2-F1
#
_entry.id   AF-A0A9P4R0U2-F1
#
_cell.length_a   1.000
_cell.length_b   1.000
_cell.length_c   1.000
_cell.angle_alpha   90.00
_cell.angle_beta   90.00
_cell.angle_gamma   90.00
#
_symmetry.space_group_name_H-M   'P 1'
#
loop_
_entity.id
_entity.type
_entity.pdbx_description
1 polymer ?
#
loop_
_entity_poly.entity_id
_entity_poly.type
_entity_poly.pdbx_seq_one_letter_code
_entity_poly.pdbx_strand_id
1 'polypeptide(L)'
;MKLASQCFLFALASVPLISASPLAPRALTCGVEQCLSNGTFYGCSATRPDCICKQDQSRVDEYLIDIKPCLGNTGVGGCTEGGWYEFKRILKDVCEHFGKIADL
;
A
#
# COMPACT_ATOMS: atom_id res chain seq x y z
N MET A 1 56.63 10.92 -28.37
CA MET A 1 56.04 10.74 -27.02
C MET A 1 55.07 11.89 -26.76
N LYS A 2 53.84 11.60 -26.31
CA LYS A 2 52.75 12.53 -25.88
C LYS A 2 52.08 13.34 -27.01
N LEU A 3 50.75 13.49 -27.12
CA LEU A 3 49.54 12.91 -26.50
C LEU A 3 48.40 13.22 -27.52
N ALA A 4 47.76 12.23 -28.15
CA ALA A 4 46.33 11.88 -27.99
C ALA A 4 45.56 12.75 -26.96
N SER A 5 44.32 13.17 -27.12
CA SER A 5 43.22 12.88 -28.04
C SER A 5 42.12 13.86 -27.62
N GLN A 6 41.52 14.58 -28.57
CA GLN A 6 40.43 15.52 -28.28
C GLN A 6 39.06 14.84 -28.41
N CYS A 7 38.13 15.37 -27.60
CA CYS A 7 36.67 15.36 -27.77
C CYS A 7 35.95 14.00 -27.69
N PHE A 8 35.31 13.74 -26.55
CA PHE A 8 33.88 13.45 -26.52
C PHE A 8 33.31 13.92 -25.17
N LEU A 9 32.55 15.03 -25.22
CA LEU A 9 31.69 15.50 -24.14
C LEU A 9 30.58 14.46 -23.94
N PHE A 10 30.67 13.65 -22.89
CA PHE A 10 29.53 12.89 -22.37
C PHE A 10 28.84 13.72 -21.29
N ALA A 11 27.79 14.42 -21.70
CA ALA A 11 26.73 14.83 -20.80
C ALA A 11 25.95 13.56 -20.39
N LEU A 12 26.14 13.07 -19.17
CA LEU A 12 25.25 12.08 -18.57
C LEU A 12 24.37 12.77 -17.54
N ALA A 13 23.14 13.03 -17.98
CA ALA A 13 22.05 13.45 -17.13
C ALA A 13 21.61 12.30 -16.20
N SER A 14 21.26 12.68 -14.98
CA SER A 14 20.13 12.17 -14.16
C SER A 14 19.95 10.66 -13.97
N VAL A 15 20.03 10.19 -12.72
CA VAL A 15 18.86 9.71 -11.95
C VAL A 15 19.19 9.86 -10.45
N PRO A 16 18.41 10.58 -9.62
CA PRO A 16 18.55 10.45 -8.17
C PRO A 16 18.22 9.00 -7.81
N LEU A 17 19.13 8.36 -7.07
CA LEU A 17 18.92 7.04 -6.49
C LEU A 17 17.69 7.16 -5.58
N ILE A 18 16.52 6.77 -6.08
CA ILE A 18 15.30 6.67 -5.28
C ILE A 18 15.62 5.64 -4.22
N SER A 19 15.81 6.11 -2.99
CA SER A 19 15.87 5.28 -1.80
C SER A 19 14.59 4.47 -1.79
N ALA A 20 14.66 3.22 -2.25
CA ALA A 20 13.63 2.23 -2.00
C ALA A 20 13.65 1.99 -0.49
N SER A 21 12.92 2.84 0.25
CA SER A 21 12.55 2.54 1.62
C SER A 21 11.98 1.14 1.57
N PRO A 22 12.53 0.16 2.32
CA PRO A 22 11.82 -1.07 2.52
C PRO A 22 10.53 -0.62 3.21
N LEU A 23 9.41 -0.66 2.48
CA LEU A 23 8.11 -0.70 3.13
C LEU A 23 8.16 -1.98 3.96
N ALA A 24 8.65 -1.85 5.20
CA ALA A 24 8.38 -2.83 6.23
C ALA A 24 6.88 -3.09 6.13
N PRO A 25 6.42 -4.36 6.15
CA PRO A 25 5.02 -4.68 6.23
C PRO A 25 4.54 -4.16 7.58
N ARG A 26 4.20 -2.87 7.64
CA ARG A 26 3.52 -2.24 8.74
C ARG A 26 2.17 -2.92 8.74
N ALA A 27 2.07 -3.98 9.54
CA ALA A 27 0.81 -4.57 9.91
C ALA A 27 -0.07 -3.40 10.31
N LEU A 28 -1.09 -3.19 9.50
CA LEU A 28 -1.96 -2.05 9.62
C LEU A 28 -2.89 -2.35 10.78
N THR A 29 -2.46 -2.02 12.00
CA THR A 29 -3.11 -2.40 13.27
C THR A 29 -4.38 -1.60 13.55
N CYS A 30 -5.14 -1.22 12.51
CA CYS A 30 -6.42 -0.52 12.68
C CYS A 30 -7.55 -1.52 12.90
N GLY A 31 -7.40 -2.48 13.82
CA GLY A 31 -8.47 -3.42 14.21
C GLY A 31 -9.22 -4.12 13.08
N VAL A 32 -8.73 -4.07 11.82
CA VAL A 32 -9.52 -4.36 10.61
C VAL A 32 -9.84 -5.85 10.51
N GLU A 33 -9.05 -6.67 11.20
CA GLU A 33 -9.34 -8.09 11.38
C GLU A 33 -10.66 -8.31 12.12
N GLN A 34 -11.09 -7.37 12.97
CA GLN A 34 -12.39 -7.43 13.64
C GLN A 34 -13.54 -7.00 12.73
N CYS A 35 -13.25 -6.39 11.59
CA CYS A 35 -14.24 -6.03 10.58
C CYS A 35 -14.64 -7.21 9.70
N LEU A 36 -13.80 -8.24 9.65
CA LEU A 36 -14.11 -9.49 8.95
C LEU A 36 -14.43 -10.57 9.98
N SER A 37 -15.46 -11.37 9.74
CA SER A 37 -15.90 -12.40 10.69
C SER A 37 -14.81 -13.42 11.07
N ASN A 38 -13.77 -13.59 10.25
CA ASN A 38 -12.66 -14.52 10.48
C ASN A 38 -11.27 -13.85 10.47
N GLY A 39 -11.19 -12.51 10.44
CA GLY A 39 -9.90 -11.80 10.31
C GLY A 39 -9.18 -11.96 8.96
N THR A 40 -9.78 -12.72 8.03
CA THR A 40 -9.22 -13.00 6.70
C THR A 40 -10.22 -12.71 5.59
N PHE A 41 -9.71 -12.23 4.45
CA PHE A 41 -10.44 -11.98 3.21
C PHE A 41 -9.87 -12.87 2.09
N TYR A 42 -10.64 -13.85 1.60
CA TYR A 42 -10.21 -14.78 0.53
C TYR A 42 -8.79 -15.37 0.72
N GLY A 43 -8.45 -15.77 1.95
CA GLY A 43 -7.15 -16.34 2.30
C GLY A 43 -6.04 -15.31 2.59
N CYS A 44 -6.31 -14.02 2.42
CA CYS A 44 -5.45 -12.93 2.87
C CYS A 44 -5.81 -12.50 4.30
N SER A 45 -4.82 -12.19 5.14
CA SER A 45 -5.10 -11.46 6.39
C SER A 45 -5.60 -10.05 6.06
N ALA A 46 -6.59 -9.56 6.81
CA ALA A 46 -7.13 -8.21 6.63
C ALA A 46 -6.07 -7.10 6.83
N THR A 47 -4.98 -7.38 7.55
CA THR A 47 -3.89 -6.44 7.78
C THR A 47 -2.80 -6.47 6.70
N ARG A 48 -2.97 -7.31 5.67
CA ARG A 48 -2.02 -7.51 4.56
C ARG A 48 -2.55 -6.89 3.26
N PRO A 49 -2.45 -5.56 3.09
CA PRO A 49 -2.91 -4.89 1.87
C PRO A 49 -2.21 -5.43 0.63
N ASP A 50 -0.96 -5.88 0.74
CA ASP A 50 -0.21 -6.49 -0.37
C ASP A 50 -0.83 -7.79 -0.89
N CYS A 51 -1.52 -8.57 -0.04
CA CYS A 51 -2.22 -9.78 -0.45
C CYS A 51 -3.58 -9.43 -1.08
N ILE A 52 -4.29 -8.49 -0.47
CA ILE A 52 -5.61 -8.05 -0.94
C ILE A 52 -5.51 -7.37 -2.30
N CYS A 53 -4.58 -6.43 -2.45
CA CYS A 53 -4.40 -5.67 -3.69
C CYS A 53 -3.85 -6.50 -4.86
N LYS A 54 -3.38 -7.74 -4.64
CA LYS A 54 -3.03 -8.68 -5.71
C LYS A 54 -4.24 -9.37 -6.33
N GLN A 55 -5.39 -9.33 -5.67
CA GLN A 55 -6.64 -9.90 -6.19
C GLN A 55 -7.21 -9.05 -7.34
N ASP A 56 -8.23 -9.56 -8.02
CA ASP A 56 -8.98 -8.81 -9.02
C ASP A 56 -9.66 -7.56 -8.42
N GLN A 57 -9.89 -6.54 -9.25
CA GLN A 57 -10.47 -5.28 -8.78
C GLN A 57 -11.80 -5.49 -8.05
N SER A 58 -12.66 -6.39 -8.54
CA SER A 58 -13.93 -6.73 -7.88
C SER A 58 -13.76 -7.29 -6.47
N ARG A 59 -12.65 -7.99 -6.19
CA ARG A 59 -12.33 -8.51 -4.85
C ARG A 59 -11.77 -7.43 -3.96
N VAL A 60 -10.98 -6.51 -4.51
CA VAL A 60 -10.55 -5.32 -3.78
C VAL A 60 -11.78 -4.51 -3.38
N ASP A 61 -12.71 -4.25 -4.30
CA ASP A 61 -13.95 -3.50 -4.03
C ASP A 61 -14.83 -4.19 -2.97
N GLU A 62 -15.00 -5.51 -3.06
CA GLU A 62 -15.72 -6.32 -2.05
C GLU A 62 -15.08 -6.19 -0.67
N TYR A 63 -13.74 -6.24 -0.60
CA TYR A 63 -13.02 -6.01 0.65
C TYR A 63 -13.31 -4.62 1.23
N LEU A 64 -13.26 -3.56 0.41
CA LEU A 64 -13.56 -2.20 0.86
C LEU A 64 -14.99 -2.10 1.40
N ILE A 65 -15.97 -2.72 0.72
CA ILE A 65 -17.37 -2.76 1.13
C ILE A 65 -17.52 -3.46 2.48
N ASP A 66 -16.83 -4.59 2.69
CA ASP A 66 -16.93 -5.38 3.92
C ASP A 66 -16.35 -4.63 5.13
N ILE A 67 -15.22 -3.93 4.94
CA ILE A 67 -14.61 -3.18 6.03
C ILE A 67 -15.33 -1.86 6.29
N LYS A 68 -15.86 -1.19 5.26
CA LYS A 68 -16.47 0.15 5.37
C LYS A 68 -17.49 0.33 6.51
N PRO A 69 -18.47 -0.58 6.75
CA PRO A 69 -19.42 -0.42 7.85
C PRO A 69 -18.79 -0.58 9.23
N CYS A 70 -17.75 -1.41 9.36
CA CYS A 70 -16.98 -1.54 10.60
C CYS A 70 -16.18 -0.26 10.91
N LEU A 71 -15.80 0.48 9.87
CA LEU A 71 -14.97 1.67 9.96
C LEU A 71 -15.74 2.97 10.22
N GLY A 72 -17.08 2.96 10.07
CA GLY A 72 -17.94 4.12 10.32
C GLY A 72 -18.16 4.45 11.80
N ASN A 73 -17.90 3.50 12.69
CA ASN A 73 -17.91 3.71 14.14
C ASN A 73 -16.46 3.81 14.63
N THR A 74 -15.97 5.04 14.80
CA THR A 74 -14.71 5.31 15.52
C THR A 74 -14.75 4.61 16.88
N GLY A 75 -14.02 3.50 17.01
CA GLY A 75 -13.98 2.68 18.22
C GLY A 75 -14.20 1.17 18.02
N VAL A 76 -14.71 0.71 16.87
CA VAL A 76 -14.76 -0.73 16.58
C VAL A 76 -13.33 -1.25 16.38
N GLY A 77 -12.97 -2.28 17.12
CA GLY A 77 -11.63 -2.88 17.10
C GLY A 77 -10.49 -2.03 17.66
N GLY A 78 -10.80 -0.94 18.37
CA GLY A 78 -9.79 -0.10 19.04
C GLY A 78 -8.97 0.77 18.09
N CYS A 79 -9.42 0.98 16.85
CA CYS A 79 -8.72 1.86 15.92
C CYS A 79 -8.97 3.33 16.25
N THR A 80 -7.89 4.10 16.40
CA THR A 80 -7.94 5.57 16.54
C THR A 80 -8.20 6.22 15.18
N GLU A 81 -8.75 7.43 15.18
CA GLU A 81 -8.98 8.19 13.95
C GLU A 81 -7.68 8.36 13.12
N GLY A 82 -6.55 8.64 13.76
CA GLY A 82 -5.25 8.72 13.09
C GLY A 82 -4.75 7.38 12.51
N GLY A 83 -4.98 6.27 13.22
CA GLY A 83 -4.67 4.93 12.73
C GLY A 83 -5.48 4.55 11.49
N TRP A 84 -6.70 5.08 11.40
CA TRP A 84 -7.57 4.90 10.25
C TRP A 84 -7.11 5.68 9.01
N TYR A 85 -6.76 6.96 9.15
CA TYR A 85 -6.22 7.73 8.03
C TYR A 85 -4.95 7.08 7.46
N GLU A 86 -4.08 6.59 8.34
CA GLU A 86 -2.87 5.88 7.94
C GLU A 86 -3.20 4.55 7.25
N PHE A 87 -4.22 3.82 7.71
CA PHE A 87 -4.74 2.64 7.02
C PHE A 87 -5.17 2.92 5.60
N LYS A 88 -6.06 3.88 5.40
CA LYS A 88 -6.55 4.24 4.07
C LYS A 88 -5.41 4.63 3.14
N ARG A 89 -4.50 5.45 3.64
CA ARG A 89 -3.33 5.90 2.88
C ARG A 89 -2.49 4.72 2.42
N ILE A 90 -2.12 3.82 3.32
CA ILE A 90 -1.28 2.66 2.97
C ILE A 90 -2.03 1.69 2.05
N LEU A 91 -3.32 1.40 2.31
CA LEU A 91 -4.11 0.53 1.44
C LEU A 91 -4.17 1.09 0.02
N LYS A 92 -4.41 2.40 -0.11
CA LYS A 92 -4.43 3.10 -1.39
C LYS A 92 -3.07 3.04 -2.08
N ASP A 93 -1.99 3.44 -1.41
CA ASP A 93 -0.62 3.41 -1.96
C ASP A 93 -0.24 2.00 -2.47
N VAL A 94 -0.56 0.96 -1.68
CA VAL A 94 -0.24 -0.43 -2.04
C VAL A 94 -1.12 -0.92 -3.20
N CYS A 95 -2.42 -0.60 -3.20
CA CYS A 95 -3.30 -1.01 -4.28
C CYS A 95 -2.96 -0.32 -5.60
N GLU A 96 -2.64 0.97 -5.57
CA GLU A 96 -2.20 1.72 -6.76
C GLU A 96 -0.90 1.13 -7.34
N HIS A 97 0.02 0.66 -6.50
CA HIS A 97 1.22 -0.05 -6.95
C HIS A 97 0.90 -1.33 -7.75
N PHE A 98 -0.21 -2.02 -7.43
CA PHE A 98 -0.70 -3.17 -8.17
C PHE A 98 -1.68 -2.82 -9.31
N GLY A 99 -1.84 -1.54 -9.63
CA GLY A 99 -2.79 -1.07 -10.64
C GLY A 99 -4.25 -1.23 -10.24
N LYS A 100 -4.53 -1.23 -8.93
CA LYS A 100 -5.88 -1.32 -8.35
C LYS A 100 -6.33 0.02 -7.81
N ILE A 101 -7.63 0.22 -7.80
CA ILE A 101 -8.27 1.38 -7.18
C ILE A 101 -8.76 0.96 -5.79
N ALA A 102 -8.34 1.68 -4.76
CA ALA A 102 -8.83 1.47 -3.40
C ALA A 102 -9.30 2.81 -2.81
N ASP A 103 -10.50 3.23 -3.21
CA ASP A 103 -11.10 4.49 -2.77
C ASP A 103 -12.15 4.22 -1.69
N LEU A 104 -11.89 4.74 -0.48
CA LEU A 104 -12.59 4.35 0.74
C LEU A 104 -12.95 5.55 1.62
#